data_AF-W2BVH7-F1
#
_entry.id   AF-W2BVH7-F1
#
_cell.length_a   1.000
_cell.length_b   1.000
_cell.length_c   1.000
_cell.angle_alpha   90.00
_cell.angle_beta   90.00
_cell.angle_gamma   90.00
#
_symmetry.space_group_name_H-M   'P 1'
#
loop_
_entity.id
_entity.type
_entity.pdbx_description
1 polymer ?
#
loop_
_entity_poly.entity_id
_entity_poly.type
_entity_poly.pdbx_seq_one_letter_code
_entity_poly.pdbx_strand_id
1 'polypeptide(L)'
;MITQFDKAFNGIYYEFYDGEMEPHKLKEHILTELLKVSQVRKYNEENKMKINFKGLSFQPIIDDESKMNEDKFIEQLKKLNSGKPINFIDIINNLSYQNTDNMLDITNGHDFILLFKVICDKRCSKNSVNEKQISSVLRGSFNEELLKKTTLYKSVSDYFDNKVEVWCC
;
A
#
# COMPACT_ATOMS: atom_id res chain seq x y z
N MET A 1 9.25 -0.93 -2.32
CA MET A 1 8.45 -0.94 -1.06
C MET A 1 8.90 -2.12 -0.18
N ILE A 2 8.92 -2.05 1.17
CA ILE A 2 9.39 -3.18 2.02
C ILE A 2 8.58 -4.47 1.77
N THR A 3 7.27 -4.36 1.56
CA THR A 3 6.37 -5.50 1.29
C THR A 3 6.62 -6.20 -0.04
N GLN A 4 7.51 -5.67 -0.90
CA GLN A 4 7.97 -6.39 -2.09
C GLN A 4 8.77 -7.65 -1.73
N PHE A 5 9.36 -7.69 -0.53
CA PHE A 5 10.11 -8.83 -0.03
C PHE A 5 9.19 -9.76 0.76
N ASP A 6 8.99 -10.98 0.25
CA ASP A 6 8.10 -11.98 0.88
C ASP A 6 8.49 -12.26 2.34
N LYS A 7 9.79 -12.31 2.64
CA LYS A 7 10.28 -12.50 4.01
C LYS A 7 9.80 -11.39 4.96
N ALA A 8 9.75 -10.14 4.50
CA ALA A 8 9.27 -9.03 5.31
C ALA A 8 7.74 -9.02 5.44
N PHE A 9 7.03 -9.32 4.34
CA PHE A 9 5.57 -9.45 4.37
C PHE A 9 5.10 -10.60 5.27
N ASN A 10 5.80 -11.75 5.21
CA ASN A 10 5.50 -12.91 6.05
C ASN A 10 5.57 -12.58 7.54
N GLY A 11 6.43 -11.64 7.95
CA GLY A 11 6.51 -11.19 9.34
C GLY A 11 5.20 -10.59 9.85
N ILE A 12 4.55 -9.70 9.09
CA ILE A 12 3.24 -9.17 9.47
C ILE A 12 2.11 -10.17 9.23
N TYR A 13 2.23 -11.02 8.22
CA TYR A 13 1.25 -12.07 7.95
C TYR A 13 1.10 -13.00 9.14
N TYR A 14 2.19 -13.66 9.57
CA TYR A 14 2.11 -14.68 10.61
C TYR A 14 1.82 -14.10 12.01
N GLU A 15 2.13 -12.83 12.23
CA GLU A 15 1.83 -12.16 13.49
C GLU A 15 0.33 -11.80 13.60
N PHE A 16 -0.24 -11.20 12.53
CA PHE A 16 -1.53 -10.51 12.61
C PHE A 16 -2.67 -11.19 11.85
N TYR A 17 -2.38 -11.91 10.77
CA TYR A 17 -3.41 -12.52 9.93
C TYR A 17 -3.68 -13.97 10.38
N ASP A 18 -4.91 -14.26 10.78
CA ASP A 18 -5.39 -15.61 11.14
C ASP A 18 -6.45 -16.17 10.16
N GLY A 19 -6.65 -15.50 9.02
CA GLY A 19 -7.61 -15.90 7.99
C GLY A 19 -7.10 -17.02 7.07
N GLU A 20 -7.91 -17.37 6.07
CA GLU A 20 -7.68 -18.54 5.21
C GLU A 20 -6.82 -18.28 3.96
N MET A 21 -6.53 -17.02 3.61
CA MET A 21 -5.74 -16.73 2.41
C MET A 21 -4.26 -16.98 2.64
N GLU A 22 -3.64 -17.79 1.79
CA GLU A 22 -2.18 -17.95 1.75
C GLU A 22 -1.44 -16.61 1.59
N PRO A 23 -0.21 -16.46 2.13
CA PRO A 23 0.49 -15.16 2.16
C PRO A 23 0.62 -14.49 0.80
N HIS A 24 1.00 -15.24 -0.23
CA HIS A 24 1.15 -14.71 -1.59
C HIS A 24 -0.18 -14.21 -2.16
N LYS A 25 -1.28 -14.95 -1.93
CA LYS A 25 -2.62 -14.58 -2.37
C LYS A 25 -3.13 -13.35 -1.64
N LEU A 26 -2.91 -13.26 -0.33
CA LEU A 26 -3.30 -12.09 0.44
C LEU A 26 -2.54 -10.84 -0.03
N LYS A 27 -1.24 -10.95 -0.29
CA LYS A 27 -0.43 -9.85 -0.82
C LYS A 27 -0.93 -9.40 -2.19
N GLU A 28 -1.18 -10.33 -3.10
CA GLU A 28 -1.72 -10.05 -4.43
C GLU A 28 -3.12 -9.43 -4.37
N HIS A 29 -3.98 -9.94 -3.48
CA HIS A 29 -5.30 -9.40 -3.22
C HIS A 29 -5.21 -7.94 -2.78
N ILE A 30 -4.40 -7.62 -1.77
CA ILE A 30 -4.20 -6.24 -1.29
C ILE A 30 -3.73 -5.31 -2.40
N LEU A 31 -2.76 -5.75 -3.23
CA LEU A 31 -2.25 -4.94 -4.34
C LEU A 31 -3.33 -4.72 -5.40
N THR A 32 -4.12 -5.74 -5.70
CA THR A 32 -5.22 -5.68 -6.66
C THR A 32 -6.30 -4.70 -6.20
N GLU A 33 -6.73 -4.80 -4.95
CA GLU A 33 -7.73 -3.90 -4.39
C GLU A 33 -7.22 -2.46 -4.26
N LEU A 34 -5.91 -2.25 -4.04
CA LEU A 34 -5.30 -0.92 -4.00
C LEU A 34 -4.97 -0.35 -5.37
N LEU A 35 -5.09 -1.12 -6.45
CA LEU A 35 -4.68 -0.69 -7.78
C LEU A 35 -5.34 0.65 -8.15
N LYS A 36 -6.65 0.76 -7.95
CA LYS A 36 -7.39 1.98 -8.31
C LYS A 36 -6.92 3.20 -7.52
N VAL A 37 -6.72 3.05 -6.21
CA VAL A 37 -6.19 4.13 -5.35
C VAL A 37 -4.81 4.56 -5.82
N SER A 38 -3.95 3.59 -6.12
CA SER A 38 -2.57 3.81 -6.58
C SER A 38 -2.54 4.54 -7.92
N GLN A 39 -3.40 4.16 -8.87
CA GLN A 39 -3.54 4.84 -10.16
C GLN A 39 -4.01 6.29 -10.01
N VAL A 40 -5.01 6.57 -9.16
CA VAL A 40 -5.47 7.95 -8.94
C VAL A 40 -4.39 8.80 -8.27
N ARG A 41 -3.60 8.23 -7.34
CA ARG A 41 -2.45 8.93 -6.74
C ARG A 41 -1.35 9.23 -7.75
N LYS A 42 -1.00 8.25 -8.59
CA LYS A 42 -0.03 8.44 -9.69
C LYS A 42 -0.49 9.52 -10.65
N TYR A 43 -1.74 9.44 -11.13
CA TYR A 43 -2.33 10.46 -11.98
C TYR A 43 -2.30 11.85 -11.34
N ASN A 44 -2.61 11.94 -10.04
CA ASN A 44 -2.56 13.18 -9.30
C ASN A 44 -1.15 13.81 -9.28
N GLU A 45 -0.10 12.99 -9.11
CA GLU A 45 1.29 13.43 -9.11
C GLU A 45 1.72 13.89 -10.50
N GLU A 46 1.51 13.05 -11.52
CA GLU A 46 1.92 13.32 -12.90
C GLU A 46 1.24 14.57 -13.48
N ASN A 47 -0.05 14.77 -13.15
CA ASN A 47 -0.86 15.88 -13.67
C ASN A 47 -0.94 17.07 -12.70
N LYS A 48 -0.28 16.99 -11.54
CA LYS A 48 -0.25 18.05 -10.52
C LYS A 48 -1.66 18.53 -10.11
N MET A 49 -2.61 17.60 -10.01
CA MET A 49 -4.03 17.90 -9.77
C MET A 49 -4.30 18.42 -8.35
N LYS A 50 -3.33 18.23 -7.43
CA LYS A 50 -3.43 18.59 -6.01
C LYS A 50 -4.63 17.93 -5.32
N ILE A 51 -5.06 16.74 -5.73
CA ILE A 51 -6.09 15.94 -5.07
C ILE A 51 -5.62 15.63 -3.64
N ASN A 52 -6.49 15.93 -2.67
CA ASN A 52 -6.26 15.61 -1.27
C ASN A 52 -6.72 14.18 -0.96
N PHE A 53 -5.82 13.38 -0.41
CA PHE A 53 -6.10 12.03 0.10
C PHE A 53 -5.98 11.95 1.63
N LYS A 54 -5.58 13.04 2.30
CA LYS A 54 -5.45 13.06 3.76
C LYS A 54 -6.83 12.88 4.39
N GLY A 55 -6.99 11.80 5.17
CA GLY A 55 -8.27 11.42 5.76
C GLY A 55 -9.05 10.36 4.96
N LEU A 56 -8.51 9.87 3.83
CA LEU A 56 -9.06 8.69 3.16
C LEU A 56 -9.01 7.49 4.11
N SER A 57 -10.15 6.85 4.32
CA SER A 57 -10.27 5.69 5.20
C SER A 57 -10.66 4.46 4.39
N PHE A 58 -9.93 3.35 4.59
CA PHE A 58 -10.21 2.08 3.94
C PHE A 58 -11.39 1.33 4.58
N GLN A 59 -11.63 1.50 5.89
CA GLN A 59 -12.70 0.79 6.61
C GLN A 59 -14.09 0.89 5.93
N PRO A 60 -14.57 2.08 5.49
CA PRO A 60 -15.91 2.21 4.90
C PRO A 60 -15.96 1.74 3.45
N ILE A 61 -14.84 1.77 2.73
CA ILE A 61 -14.78 1.46 1.29
C ILE A 61 -14.48 0.00 1.01
N ILE A 62 -14.07 -0.78 2.01
CA ILE A 62 -13.85 -2.22 1.88
C ILE A 62 -15.08 -2.98 2.38
N ASP A 63 -15.62 -3.87 1.55
CA ASP A 63 -16.75 -4.73 1.89
C ASP A 63 -16.33 -5.94 2.75
N ASP A 64 -17.26 -6.82 3.09
CA ASP A 64 -16.99 -7.97 3.96
C ASP A 64 -16.22 -9.09 3.24
N GLU A 65 -16.23 -9.08 1.91
CA GLU A 65 -15.37 -9.93 1.09
C GLU A 65 -13.94 -9.37 0.96
N SER A 66 -13.65 -8.24 1.61
CA SER A 66 -12.37 -7.54 1.51
C SER A 66 -12.09 -6.91 0.14
N LYS A 67 -13.14 -6.60 -0.62
CA LYS A 67 -13.05 -5.91 -1.91
C LYS A 67 -13.34 -4.42 -1.78
N MET A 68 -12.71 -3.63 -2.63
CA MET A 68 -12.91 -2.19 -2.71
C MET A 68 -14.20 -1.85 -3.45
N ASN A 69 -15.04 -1.05 -2.79
CA ASN A 69 -16.21 -0.42 -3.37
C ASN A 69 -15.81 0.93 -4.00
N GLU A 70 -15.78 0.95 -5.33
CA GLU A 70 -15.36 2.12 -6.12
C GLU A 70 -16.26 3.34 -5.89
N ASP A 71 -17.58 3.16 -5.79
CA ASP A 71 -18.52 4.25 -5.55
C ASP A 71 -18.24 4.95 -4.21
N LYS A 72 -18.04 4.17 -3.14
CA LYS A 72 -17.68 4.71 -1.83
C LYS A 72 -16.31 5.39 -1.84
N PHE A 73 -15.37 4.90 -2.65
CA PHE A 73 -14.08 5.54 -2.83
C PHE A 73 -14.22 6.91 -3.51
N ILE A 74 -14.99 6.98 -4.60
CA ILE A 74 -15.33 8.24 -5.28
C ILE A 74 -16.03 9.22 -4.32
N GLU A 75 -17.00 8.75 -3.54
CA GLU A 75 -17.70 9.57 -2.56
C GLU A 75 -16.75 10.16 -1.51
N GLN A 76 -15.82 9.36 -0.97
CA GLN A 76 -14.81 9.87 -0.05
C GLN A 76 -13.90 10.91 -0.71
N LEU A 77 -13.44 10.66 -1.94
CA LEU A 77 -12.62 11.63 -2.68
C LEU A 77 -13.35 12.95 -2.91
N LYS A 78 -14.62 12.91 -3.31
CA LYS A 78 -15.48 14.09 -3.46
C LYS A 78 -15.60 14.87 -2.14
N LYS A 79 -15.84 14.17 -1.02
CA LYS A 79 -15.93 14.79 0.32
C LYS A 79 -14.63 15.46 0.74
N LEU A 80 -13.48 14.78 0.56
CA LEU A 80 -12.15 15.30 0.91
C LEU A 80 -11.70 16.49 0.04
N ASN A 81 -12.36 16.69 -1.10
CA ASN A 81 -12.02 17.71 -2.10
C ASN A 81 -13.23 18.60 -2.44
N SER A 82 -14.15 18.82 -1.48
CA SER A 82 -15.45 19.48 -1.67
C SER A 82 -15.41 20.93 -2.20
N GLY A 83 -14.23 21.53 -2.32
CA GLY A 83 -14.03 22.85 -2.92
C GLY A 83 -13.38 22.84 -4.31
N LYS A 84 -13.18 21.67 -4.93
CA LYS A 84 -12.49 21.54 -6.22
C LYS A 84 -13.42 20.94 -7.28
N PRO A 85 -13.53 21.53 -8.49
CA PRO A 85 -14.33 20.98 -9.57
C PRO A 85 -13.61 19.81 -10.25
N ILE A 86 -13.43 18.70 -9.53
CA ILE A 86 -12.73 17.51 -10.03
C ILE A 86 -13.74 16.44 -10.39
N ASN A 87 -13.75 16.01 -11.66
CA ASN A 87 -14.56 14.87 -12.08
C ASN A 87 -13.79 13.55 -11.83
N PHE A 88 -13.95 13.00 -10.63
CA PHE A 88 -13.31 11.74 -10.24
C PHE A 88 -13.78 10.54 -11.07
N ILE A 89 -15.02 10.57 -11.58
CA ILE A 89 -15.57 9.49 -12.41
C ILE A 89 -14.81 9.43 -13.74
N ASP A 90 -14.62 10.57 -14.40
CA ASP A 90 -13.87 10.64 -15.66
C ASP A 90 -12.41 10.21 -15.45
N ILE A 91 -11.76 10.66 -14.37
CA ILE A 91 -10.39 10.24 -14.05
C ILE A 91 -10.30 8.72 -13.93
N ILE A 92 -11.19 8.11 -13.14
CA ILE A 92 -11.18 6.67 -12.89
C ILE A 92 -11.47 5.86 -14.16
N ASN A 93 -12.44 6.31 -14.97
CA ASN A 93 -12.79 5.66 -16.24
C ASN A 93 -11.62 5.70 -17.23
N ASN A 94 -10.91 6.83 -17.32
CA ASN A 94 -9.75 6.96 -18.20
C ASN A 94 -8.57 6.07 -17.76
N LEU A 95 -8.37 5.89 -16.45
CA LEU A 95 -7.29 5.06 -15.91
C LEU A 95 -7.50 3.56 -16.18
N SER A 96 -8.76 3.10 -16.23
CA SER A 96 -9.10 1.70 -16.54
C SER A 96 -8.64 1.25 -17.94
N TYR A 97 -8.42 2.19 -18.87
CA TYR A 97 -8.10 1.88 -20.27
C TYR A 97 -6.61 1.79 -20.58
N GLN A 98 -5.71 2.21 -19.67
CA GLN A 98 -4.27 2.39 -19.94
C GLN A 98 -3.36 1.49 -19.10
N ASN A 99 -3.89 0.47 -18.44
CA ASN A 99 -3.15 -0.20 -17.37
C ASN A 99 -1.98 -1.07 -17.87
N THR A 100 -0.75 -0.55 -17.71
CA THR A 100 0.53 -1.27 -17.87
C THR A 100 1.38 -1.22 -16.60
N ASP A 101 0.81 -0.74 -15.50
CA ASP A 101 1.55 -0.44 -14.28
C ASP A 101 1.87 -1.68 -13.47
N ASN A 102 3.12 -1.76 -12.99
CA ASN A 102 3.49 -2.71 -11.95
C ASN A 102 2.91 -2.23 -10.60
N MET A 103 2.01 -3.03 -10.02
CA MET A 103 1.29 -2.66 -8.79
C MET A 103 2.24 -2.34 -7.63
N LEU A 104 3.36 -3.06 -7.52
CA LEU A 104 4.34 -2.85 -6.44
C LEU A 104 5.07 -1.50 -6.54
N ASP A 105 5.20 -0.96 -7.76
CA ASP A 105 5.94 0.28 -8.00
C ASP A 105 5.08 1.51 -7.71
N ILE A 106 3.76 1.39 -7.92
CA ILE A 106 2.82 2.52 -7.75
C ILE A 106 2.08 2.50 -6.42
N THR A 107 2.06 1.37 -5.71
CA THR A 107 1.34 1.25 -4.44
C THR A 107 2.08 1.96 -3.32
N ASN A 108 1.37 2.84 -2.60
CA ASN A 108 1.90 3.48 -1.41
C ASN A 108 1.96 2.50 -0.23
N GLY A 109 3.10 2.45 0.48
CA GLY A 109 3.28 1.54 1.61
C GLY A 109 2.32 1.76 2.79
N HIS A 110 1.88 3.00 3.04
CA HIS A 110 0.87 3.27 4.08
C HIS A 110 -0.51 2.74 3.67
N ASP A 111 -0.91 2.94 2.42
CA ASP A 111 -2.18 2.40 1.92
C ASP A 111 -2.20 0.87 2.03
N PHE A 112 -1.07 0.21 1.71
CA PHE A 112 -0.90 -1.24 1.90
C PHE A 112 -1.14 -1.67 3.34
N ILE A 113 -0.49 -1.01 4.30
CA ILE A 113 -0.62 -1.34 5.73
C ILE A 113 -2.04 -1.08 6.23
N LEU A 114 -2.66 0.02 5.80
CA LEU A 114 -4.02 0.36 6.19
C LEU A 114 -5.03 -0.66 5.65
N LEU A 115 -4.90 -1.08 4.39
CA LEU A 115 -5.78 -2.13 3.86
C LEU A 115 -5.53 -3.47 4.55
N PHE A 116 -4.28 -3.88 4.74
CA PHE A 116 -3.94 -5.10 5.48
C PHE A 116 -4.59 -5.12 6.88
N LYS A 117 -4.53 -3.98 7.59
CA LYS A 117 -5.20 -3.81 8.89
C LYS A 117 -6.72 -4.01 8.78
N VAL A 118 -7.38 -3.36 7.82
CA VAL A 118 -8.84 -3.50 7.61
C VAL A 118 -9.23 -4.95 7.34
N ILE A 119 -8.44 -5.68 6.55
CA ILE A 119 -8.67 -7.10 6.27
C ILE A 119 -8.53 -7.92 7.55
N CYS A 120 -7.49 -7.68 8.36
CA CYS A 120 -7.32 -8.35 9.64
C CYS A 120 -8.50 -8.05 10.57
N ASP A 121 -8.89 -6.78 10.73
CA ASP A 121 -9.99 -6.40 11.62
C ASP A 121 -11.34 -7.02 11.21
N LYS A 122 -11.56 -7.31 9.92
CA LYS A 122 -12.79 -7.91 9.40
C LYS A 122 -12.80 -9.43 9.45
N ARG A 123 -11.66 -10.07 9.18
CA ARG A 123 -11.57 -11.53 9.01
C ARG A 123 -10.99 -12.25 10.23
N CYS A 124 -10.32 -11.52 11.11
CA CYS A 124 -9.59 -12.12 12.21
C CYS A 124 -10.31 -12.01 13.54
N SER A 125 -10.12 -13.03 14.37
CA SER A 125 -10.73 -13.12 15.70
C SER A 125 -9.95 -12.35 16.77
N LYS A 126 -8.68 -12.00 16.48
CA LYS A 126 -7.81 -11.23 17.35
C LYS A 126 -8.26 -9.77 17.44
N ASN A 127 -8.06 -9.16 18.61
CA ASN A 127 -8.32 -7.73 18.86
C ASN A 127 -7.76 -6.84 17.76
N SER A 128 -8.47 -5.75 17.43
CA SER A 128 -8.07 -4.82 16.37
C SER A 128 -6.61 -4.37 16.54
N VAL A 129 -5.77 -4.67 15.56
CA VAL A 129 -4.33 -4.41 15.63
C VAL A 129 -4.06 -2.96 15.24
N ASN A 130 -3.14 -2.28 15.93
CA ASN A 130 -2.76 -0.91 15.58
C ASN A 130 -1.83 -0.88 14.34
N GLU A 131 -2.09 0.05 13.40
CA GLU A 131 -1.23 0.35 12.24
C GLU A 131 0.25 0.51 12.62
N LYS A 132 0.52 1.15 13.76
CA LYS A 132 1.89 1.36 14.26
C LYS A 132 2.60 0.06 14.59
N GLN A 133 1.89 -0.93 15.14
CA GLN A 133 2.44 -2.25 15.46
C GLN A 133 2.73 -3.02 14.17
N ILE A 134 1.78 -3.03 13.22
CA ILE A 134 1.97 -3.65 11.90
C ILE A 134 3.20 -3.05 11.22
N SER A 135 3.31 -1.73 11.18
CA SER A 135 4.46 -1.01 10.62
C SER A 135 5.77 -1.34 11.33
N SER A 136 5.74 -1.51 12.65
CA SER A 136 6.91 -1.88 13.44
C SER A 136 7.40 -3.29 13.12
N VAL A 137 6.50 -4.27 13.09
CA VAL A 137 6.83 -5.66 12.74
C VAL A 137 7.32 -5.76 11.29
N LEU A 138 6.69 -5.04 10.36
CA LEU A 138 7.13 -5.01 8.96
C LEU A 138 8.57 -4.51 8.82
N ARG A 139 8.90 -3.41 9.51
CA ARG A 139 10.27 -2.87 9.53
C ARG A 139 11.25 -3.79 10.25
N GLY A 140 10.86 -4.39 11.37
CA GLY A 140 11.69 -5.35 12.09
C GLY A 140 11.98 -6.63 11.30
N SER A 141 11.06 -7.02 10.41
CA SER A 141 11.23 -8.16 9.51
C SER A 141 12.12 -7.85 8.30
N PHE A 142 12.43 -6.57 8.07
CA PHE A 142 13.31 -6.11 6.99
C PHE A 142 14.76 -6.04 7.48
N ASN A 143 15.53 -7.10 7.22
CA ASN A 143 16.91 -7.23 7.67
C ASN A 143 17.94 -6.68 6.65
N GLU A 144 19.19 -6.63 7.05
CA GLU A 144 20.31 -6.16 6.23
C GLU A 144 20.44 -6.92 4.89
N GLU A 145 20.22 -8.24 4.90
CA GLU A 145 20.26 -9.06 3.67
C GLU A 145 19.22 -8.60 2.64
N LEU A 146 18.04 -8.18 3.10
CA LEU A 146 17.01 -7.63 2.23
C LEU A 146 17.35 -6.21 1.79
N LEU A 147 17.95 -5.39 2.66
CA LEU A 147 18.42 -4.05 2.28
C LEU A 147 19.45 -4.13 1.14
N LYS A 148 20.43 -5.04 1.22
CA LYS A 148 21.45 -5.26 0.19
C LYS A 148 20.89 -5.57 -1.20
N LYS A 149 19.64 -6.06 -1.28
CA LYS A 149 18.94 -6.34 -2.54
C LYS A 149 18.24 -5.11 -3.14
N THR A 150 18.20 -3.99 -2.43
CA THR A 150 17.50 -2.79 -2.90
C THR A 150 18.39 -1.95 -3.82
N THR A 151 17.75 -1.27 -4.78
CA THR A 151 18.42 -0.22 -5.58
C THR A 151 18.97 0.88 -4.68
N LEU A 152 18.31 1.19 -3.56
CA LEU A 152 18.78 2.18 -2.59
C LEU A 152 20.16 1.83 -2.04
N TYR A 153 20.33 0.59 -1.54
CA TYR A 153 21.62 0.14 -1.03
C TYR A 153 22.70 0.25 -2.11
N LYS A 154 22.39 -0.24 -3.32
CA LYS A 154 23.32 -0.18 -4.45
C LYS A 154 23.72 1.27 -4.75
N SER A 155 22.75 2.18 -4.90
CA SER A 155 23.02 3.59 -5.20
C SER A 155 23.84 4.28 -4.11
N VAL A 156 23.59 3.99 -2.83
CA VAL A 156 24.37 4.54 -1.73
C VAL A 156 25.79 3.98 -1.73
N SER A 157 25.93 2.66 -1.87
CA SER A 157 27.23 1.98 -1.92
C SER A 157 28.08 2.50 -3.08
N ASP A 158 27.48 2.61 -4.27
CA ASP A 158 28.13 3.12 -5.49
C ASP A 158 28.55 4.60 -5.31
N TYR A 159 27.70 5.44 -4.71
CA TYR A 159 28.02 6.85 -4.44
C TYR A 159 29.27 7.03 -3.57
N PHE A 160 29.53 6.08 -2.67
CA PHE A 160 30.68 6.10 -1.77
C PHE A 160 31.81 5.14 -2.19
N ASP A 161 31.84 4.67 -3.45
CA ASP A 161 32.82 3.69 -3.95
C ASP A 161 32.95 2.42 -3.09
N ASN A 162 31.85 1.96 -2.47
CA ASN A 162 31.83 0.85 -1.50
C ASN A 162 32.70 1.06 -0.26
N LYS A 163 33.04 2.31 0.09
CA LYS A 163 33.89 2.66 1.25
C LYS A 163 33.09 2.87 2.54
N VAL A 164 31.77 2.82 2.49
CA VAL A 164 30.92 2.97 3.68
C VAL A 164 30.06 1.73 3.87
N GLU A 165 29.86 1.38 5.14
CA GLU A 165 28.90 0.36 5.54
C GLU A 165 27.53 1.02 5.69
N VAL A 166 26.57 0.65 4.84
CA VAL A 166 25.23 1.27 4.77
C VAL A 166 24.31 0.79 5.90
N TRP A 167 24.77 -0.19 6.69
CA TRP A 167 24.06 -0.73 7.85
C TRP A 167 25.07 -1.12 8.92
N CYS A 168 25.14 -0.34 10.00
CA CYS A 168 25.96 -0.67 11.17
C CYS A 168 25.02 -0.90 12.35
N CYS A 169 25.14 -2.06 13.00
CA CYS A 169 24.43 -2.43 14.23
C CYS A 169 25.16 -1.89 15.45
#